data_AF-A0A819PJR8-F1
#
_entry.id   AF-A0A819PJR8-F1
#
_cell.length_a   1.000
_cell.length_b   1.000
_cell.length_c   1.000
_cell.angle_alpha   90.00
_cell.angle_beta   90.00
_cell.angle_gamma   90.00
#
_symmetry.space_group_name_H-M   'P 1'
#
loop_
_entity.id
_entity.type
_entity.pdbx_description
1 polymer ?
#
loop_
_entity_poly.entity_id
_entity_poly.type
_entity_poly.pdbx_seq_one_letter_code
_entity_poly.pdbx_strand_id
1 'polypeptide(L)'
;IYEGELFLAIGYDNPDAVLLRWLRARKWDINGALQQLMETIKWRHEWGVKQLLIKGETDLCYDEIITGKTYFMGHDKFGRPINYV
;
A
#
# COMPACT_ATOMS: atom_id res chain seq x y z
N ILE A 1 -4.67 -0.69 20.57
CA ILE A 1 -5.08 0.53 19.81
C ILE A 1 -5.06 0.25 18.31
N TYR A 2 -3.96 -0.25 17.73
CA TYR A 2 -3.89 -0.62 16.30
C TYR A 2 -4.33 -2.07 16.00
N GLU A 3 -5.28 -2.60 16.77
CA GLU A 3 -5.60 -4.04 16.75
C GLU A 3 -6.18 -4.44 15.39
N GLY A 4 -5.54 -5.40 14.72
CA GLY A 4 -5.95 -5.88 13.40
C GLY A 4 -5.39 -5.12 12.20
N GLU A 5 -4.80 -3.93 12.35
CA GLU A 5 -4.31 -3.14 11.20
C GLU A 5 -3.16 -3.81 10.45
N LEU A 6 -2.26 -4.49 11.18
CA LEU A 6 -1.21 -5.30 10.56
C LEU A 6 -1.81 -6.43 9.71
N PHE A 7 -2.84 -7.12 10.22
CA PHE A 7 -3.51 -8.19 9.49
C PHE A 7 -4.28 -7.65 8.28
N LEU A 8 -4.90 -6.48 8.37
CA LEU A 8 -5.52 -5.81 7.23
C LEU A 8 -4.50 -5.39 6.17
N ALA A 9 -3.32 -4.94 6.58
CA ALA A 9 -2.23 -4.59 5.66
C ALA A 9 -1.65 -5.82 4.94
N ILE A 10 -1.65 -6.98 5.61
CA ILE A 10 -1.15 -8.25 5.06
C ILE A 10 -2.24 -9.01 4.29
N GLY A 11 -3.53 -8.82 4.60
CA GLY A 11 -4.60 -9.73 4.19
C GLY A 11 -4.80 -9.94 2.68
N TYR A 12 -4.20 -9.09 1.84
CA TYR A 12 -4.26 -9.19 0.37
C TYR A 12 -2.92 -9.61 -0.27
N ASP A 13 -1.89 -9.91 0.52
CA ASP A 13 -0.55 -10.25 0.03
C ASP A 13 0.09 -11.37 0.88
N ASN A 14 1.20 -11.91 0.42
CA ASN A 14 1.98 -12.86 1.20
C ASN A 14 2.63 -12.15 2.42
N PRO A 15 2.44 -12.65 3.66
CA PRO A 15 3.00 -12.04 4.87
C PRO A 15 4.52 -11.88 4.82
N ASP A 16 5.23 -12.87 4.29
CA ASP A 16 6.70 -12.84 4.20
C ASP A 16 7.14 -11.76 3.21
N ALA A 17 6.43 -11.62 2.08
CA ALA A 17 6.72 -10.58 1.10
C ALA A 17 6.53 -9.17 1.69
N VAL A 18 5.51 -8.98 2.53
CA VAL A 18 5.26 -7.71 3.24
C VAL A 18 6.42 -7.38 4.19
N LEU A 19 6.83 -8.32 5.03
CA LEU A 19 7.92 -8.11 5.99
C LEU A 19 9.26 -7.87 5.27
N LEU A 20 9.53 -8.63 4.21
CA LEU A 20 10.73 -8.46 3.38
C LEU A 20 10.80 -7.10 2.66
N ARG A 21 9.66 -6.44 2.41
CA ARG A 21 9.67 -5.07 1.84
C ARG A 21 10.34 -4.08 2.81
N TRP A 22 10.01 -4.14 4.10
CA TRP A 22 10.59 -3.27 5.12
C TRP A 22 12.05 -3.58 5.40
N LEU A 23 12.41 -4.87 5.50
CA LEU A 23 13.80 -5.29 5.68
C LEU A 23 14.69 -4.82 4.52
N ARG A 24 14.26 -5.02 3.27
CA ARG A 24 15.01 -4.54 2.09
C ARG A 24 15.14 -3.02 2.06
N ALA A 25 14.06 -2.28 2.39
CA ALA A 25 14.08 -0.81 2.43
C ALA A 25 15.04 -0.23 3.48
N ARG A 26 15.42 -1.03 4.49
CA ARG A 26 16.35 -0.65 5.55
C ARG A 26 17.67 -1.42 5.51
N LYS A 27 18.02 -1.99 4.35
CA LYS A 27 19.27 -2.74 4.17
C LYS A 27 19.50 -3.81 5.25
N TRP A 28 18.42 -4.47 5.66
CA TRP A 28 18.39 -5.50 6.70
C TRP A 28 18.66 -5.02 8.13
N ASP A 29 18.60 -3.71 8.41
CA ASP A 29 18.51 -3.21 9.77
C ASP A 29 17.13 -3.54 10.37
N ILE A 30 17.12 -4.47 11.32
CA ILE A 30 15.91 -4.99 11.96
C ILE A 30 15.18 -3.89 12.73
N ASN A 31 15.91 -3.06 13.48
CA ASN A 31 15.30 -2.05 14.33
C ASN A 31 14.67 -0.94 13.48
N GLY A 32 15.40 -0.46 12.47
CA GLY A 32 14.88 0.53 11.52
C GLY A 32 13.68 0.01 10.72
N ALA A 33 13.71 -1.27 10.31
CA ALA A 33 12.59 -1.89 9.60
C ALA A 33 11.34 -2.00 10.48
N LEU A 34 11.49 -2.44 11.73
CA LEU A 34 10.40 -2.54 12.68
C LEU A 34 9.81 -1.15 12.99
N GLN A 35 10.65 -0.16 13.22
CA GLN A 35 10.20 1.22 13.43
C GLN A 35 9.36 1.71 12.25
N GLN A 36 9.82 1.51 11.01
CA GLN A 36 9.10 1.98 9.84
C GLN A 36 7.78 1.23 9.60
N LEU A 37 7.74 -0.08 9.88
CA LEU A 37 6.50 -0.85 9.86
C LEU A 37 5.48 -0.29 10.86
N MET A 38 5.91 -0.01 12.09
CA MET A 38 5.03 0.55 13.13
C MET A 38 4.50 1.93 12.75
N GLU A 39 5.35 2.83 12.26
CA GLU A 39 4.91 4.15 11.77
C GLU A 39 3.91 4.03 10.62
N THR A 40 4.10 3.04 9.74
CA THR A 40 3.15 2.80 8.64
C THR A 40 1.81 2.28 9.14
N ILE A 41 1.79 1.39 10.13
CA ILE A 41 0.55 0.90 10.75
C ILE A 41 -0.20 2.07 11.42
N LYS A 42 0.53 2.94 12.13
CA LYS A 42 -0.03 4.14 12.74
C LYS A 42 -0.62 5.07 11.69
N TRP A 43 0.12 5.37 10.62
CA TRP A 43 -0.36 6.19 9.51
C TRP A 43 -1.63 5.61 8.88
N ARG A 44 -1.69 4.29 8.63
CA ARG A 44 -2.88 3.64 8.06
C ARG A 44 -4.13 3.83 8.92
N HIS A 45 -3.95 3.77 10.24
CA HIS A 45 -5.03 3.98 11.19
C HIS A 45 -5.49 5.45 11.21
N GLU A 46 -4.53 6.38 11.32
CA GLU A 46 -4.81 7.82 11.40
C GLU A 46 -5.46 8.37 10.12
N TRP A 47 -5.02 7.88 8.95
CA TRP A 47 -5.57 8.28 7.64
C TRP A 47 -6.81 7.50 7.23
N GLY A 48 -7.28 6.56 8.05
CA GLY A 48 -8.49 5.81 7.79
C GLY A 48 -8.44 4.94 6.53
N VAL A 49 -7.30 4.27 6.28
CA VAL A 49 -7.13 3.41 5.10
C VAL A 49 -8.16 2.27 5.07
N LYS A 50 -8.56 1.76 6.24
CA LYS A 50 -9.62 0.76 6.35
C LYS A 50 -10.95 1.28 5.78
N GLN A 51 -11.31 2.52 6.09
CA GLN A 51 -12.53 3.17 5.62
C GLN A 51 -12.44 3.45 4.11
N LEU A 52 -11.27 3.85 3.62
CA LEU A 52 -10.99 4.00 2.19
C LEU A 52 -11.25 2.69 1.43
N LEU A 53 -10.78 1.55 1.95
CA LEU A 53 -11.00 0.24 1.34
C LEU A 53 -12.49 -0.15 1.30
N ILE A 54 -13.26 0.19 2.33
CA ILE A 54 -14.71 -0.09 2.38
C ILE A 54 -15.46 0.76 1.35
N LYS A 55 -15.09 2.03 1.20
CA LYS A 55 -15.70 2.94 0.21
C LYS A 55 -15.34 2.56 -1.23
N GLY A 56 -14.12 2.05 -1.44
CA GLY A 56 -13.63 1.62 -2.74
C GLY A 56 -13.65 2.76 -3.77
N GLU A 57 -14.11 2.45 -4.97
CA GLU A 57 -14.13 3.37 -6.11
C GLU A 57 -15.21 4.45 -6.03
N THR A 58 -16.13 4.35 -5.06
CA THR A 58 -17.26 5.27 -4.91
C THR A 58 -16.81 6.70 -4.56
N ASP A 59 -15.69 6.83 -3.86
CA ASP A 59 -15.14 8.11 -3.38
C ASP A 59 -14.08 8.70 -4.35
N LEU A 60 -13.92 8.11 -5.54
CA LEU A 60 -12.95 8.58 -6.52
C LEU A 60 -13.39 9.91 -7.15
N CYS A 61 -12.43 10.82 -7.30
CA CYS A 61 -12.62 12.05 -8.07
C CYS A 61 -12.55 11.73 -9.57
N TYR A 62 -13.71 11.40 -10.16
CA TYR A 62 -13.82 11.04 -11.57
C TYR A 62 -13.30 12.14 -12.51
N ASP A 63 -13.46 13.41 -12.14
CA ASP A 63 -12.99 14.55 -12.94
C ASP A 63 -11.47 14.47 -13.17
N GLU A 64 -10.69 14.13 -12.14
CA GLU A 64 -9.24 13.96 -12.25
C GLU A 64 -8.87 12.72 -13.08
N ILE A 65 -9.61 11.62 -12.94
CA ILE A 65 -9.35 10.39 -13.69
C ILE A 65 -9.57 10.61 -15.20
N ILE A 66 -10.63 11.33 -15.58
CA ILE A 66 -10.98 11.59 -16.98
C ILE A 66 -9.94 12.47 -17.67
N THR A 67 -9.20 13.32 -16.94
CA THR A 67 -8.12 14.12 -17.53
C THR A 67 -6.98 13.27 -18.10
N GLY A 68 -6.92 11.97 -17.75
CA GLY A 68 -5.90 11.06 -18.27
C GLY A 68 -4.49 11.36 -17.77
N LYS A 69 -4.36 12.16 -16.70
CA LYS A 69 -3.06 12.47 -16.06
C LYS A 69 -2.38 11.23 -15.52
N THR A 70 -3.14 10.26 -15.01
CA THR A 70 -2.59 9.00 -14.53
C THR A 70 -3.48 7.84 -14.90
N TYR A 71 -2.93 6.79 -15.52
CA TYR A 71 -3.69 5.59 -15.88
C TYR A 71 -2.79 4.35 -15.98
N PHE A 72 -3.38 3.18 -15.77
CA PHE A 72 -2.69 1.89 -15.95
C PHE A 72 -2.98 1.31 -17.33
N MET A 73 -1.95 0.96 -18.10
CA MET A 73 -2.15 0.30 -19.39
C MET A 73 -1.00 -0.66 -19.75
N GLY A 74 -1.36 -1.94 -19.92
CA GLY A 74 -0.41 -2.98 -20.29
C GLY A 74 0.47 -3.47 -19.13
N HIS A 75 1.40 -4.36 -19.47
CA HIS A 75 2.33 -4.98 -18.52
C HIS A 75 3.76 -4.98 -19.10
N ASP A 76 4.76 -4.99 -18.21
CA ASP A 76 6.15 -5.20 -18.61
C ASP A 76 6.43 -6.66 -19.01
N LYS A 77 7.69 -6.96 -19.38
CA LYS A 77 8.13 -8.32 -19.74
C LYS A 77 7.99 -9.35 -18.60
N PHE A 78 7.83 -8.88 -17.36
CA PHE A 78 7.69 -9.69 -16.16
C PHE A 78 6.25 -9.69 -15.61
N GLY A 79 5.28 -9.15 -16.37
CA GLY A 79 3.88 -9.14 -15.98
C GLY A 79 3.51 -8.08 -14.94
N ARG A 80 4.36 -7.09 -14.68
CA ARG A 80 4.06 -6.00 -13.73
C ARG A 80 3.20 -4.94 -14.42
N PRO A 81 2.16 -4.40 -13.76
CA PRO A 81 1.31 -3.37 -14.35
C PRO A 81 2.11 -2.08 -14.60
N ILE A 82 1.89 -1.45 -15.75
CA ILE A 82 2.53 -0.18 -16.10
C ILE A 82 1.58 0.97 -15.72
N ASN A 83 2.08 1.89 -14.91
CA ASN A 83 1.40 3.16 -14.60
C ASN A 83 2.02 4.30 -15.43
N TYR A 84 1.19 5.02 -16.17
CA TYR A 84 1.56 6.27 -16.85
C TYR A 84 1.15 7.42 -15.95
N VAL A 85 2.09 8.32 -15.64
CA VAL A 85 1.93 9.48 -14.73
C VAL A 85 2.45 10.73 -15.44
#